data_AF-A0A6C0CVE6-F1
#
_entry.id   AF-A0A6C0CVE6-F1
#
_cell.length_a   1.000
_cell.length_b   1.000
_cell.length_c   1.000
_cell.angle_alpha   90.00
_cell.angle_beta   90.00
_cell.angle_gamma   90.00
#
_symmetry.space_group_name_H-M   'P 1'
#
loop_
_entity.id
_entity.type
_entity.pdbx_description
1 polymer ?
#
loop_
_entity_poly.entity_id
_entity_poly.type
_entity_poly.pdbx_seq_one_letter_code
_entity_poly.pdbx_strand_id
1 'polypeptide(L)'
;MHEYVNFDWMSYLNCYDNLRNSGIDSKIKAWNHWITTGKKEGYLFFDSKEIKNFNWKVYVTNYPDLHKYHLDTFEKAYEHWIKHGKIQERTSLYYNTSKINYYGLGNLFFINMACHFLSLKYNLKFEYKYDTLFKKLGLTFFNGNNTYNDNILLTNDNFYDLIINEPVQYKNLTLNYDLTCQTKMFCLYLKNFFNMEQNRNKIIQSNKFKQRYVRNNDVFVHVRLGDVRKNKHHNVFDYYDETIKNINYNSAFISSDEIDHSICQELIDKYKMVVINNDEIETIMFGSTCKYLILSGGAFSWLIGFLGFFSSDIYYPSNQNTWYGDIFVFDKWKSIDFFNTSKYNLKKSIADEPTNEWYDSPFDDNDYTIKHSDVKKNLSLTVKSN
;
A
#
# COMPACT_ATOMS: atom_id res chain seq x y z
N MET A 1 -17.57 28.95 -20.77
CA MET A 1 -16.42 29.73 -21.31
C MET A 1 -15.09 29.04 -21.04
N HIS A 2 -14.84 28.48 -19.85
CA HIS A 2 -13.58 27.76 -19.55
C HIS A 2 -13.29 26.54 -20.43
N GLU A 3 -14.29 25.70 -20.75
CA GLU A 3 -14.09 24.51 -21.60
C GLU A 3 -13.67 24.88 -23.02
N TYR A 4 -14.31 25.88 -23.65
CA TYR A 4 -13.91 26.38 -24.97
C TYR A 4 -12.45 26.86 -25.00
N VAL A 5 -12.01 27.53 -23.94
CA VAL A 5 -10.63 28.00 -23.80
C VAL A 5 -9.67 26.81 -23.76
N ASN A 6 -9.96 25.82 -22.91
CA ASN A 6 -9.11 24.66 -22.74
C ASN A 6 -9.24 23.60 -23.86
N PHE A 7 -10.24 23.71 -24.73
CA PHE A 7 -10.44 22.75 -25.82
C PHE A 7 -9.31 22.84 -26.85
N ASP A 8 -8.50 21.78 -26.91
CA ASP A 8 -7.46 21.59 -27.92
C ASP A 8 -8.08 21.01 -29.20
N TRP A 9 -8.62 21.91 -30.01
CA TRP A 9 -9.32 21.58 -31.25
C TRP A 9 -8.40 20.92 -32.29
N MET A 10 -7.08 21.13 -32.23
CA MET A 10 -6.12 20.52 -33.15
C MET A 10 -6.00 19.02 -32.88
N SER A 11 -5.79 18.61 -31.62
CA SER A 11 -5.79 17.18 -31.25
C SER A 11 -7.14 16.54 -31.54
N TYR A 12 -8.24 17.26 -31.31
CA TYR A 12 -9.57 16.79 -31.68
C TYR A 12 -9.71 16.49 -33.18
N LEU A 13 -9.29 17.41 -34.05
CA LEU A 13 -9.36 17.18 -35.50
C LEU A 13 -8.36 16.15 -36.02
N ASN A 14 -7.22 15.97 -35.36
CA ASN A 14 -6.26 14.91 -35.70
C ASN A 14 -6.74 13.52 -35.27
N CYS A 15 -7.54 13.44 -34.20
CA CYS A 15 -8.13 12.19 -33.74
C CYS A 15 -9.28 11.73 -34.65
N TYR A 16 -9.95 12.67 -35.33
CA TYR A 16 -11.13 12.42 -36.15
C TYR A 16 -10.99 13.06 -37.54
N ASP A 17 -10.17 12.45 -38.40
CA ASP A 17 -9.83 12.98 -39.73
C ASP A 17 -11.05 13.28 -40.61
N ASN A 18 -12.14 12.53 -40.43
CA ASN A 18 -13.39 12.73 -41.16
C ASN A 18 -14.03 14.11 -40.93
N LEU A 19 -13.74 14.76 -39.80
CA LEU A 19 -14.28 16.09 -39.49
C LEU A 19 -13.69 17.16 -40.41
N ARG A 20 -12.40 17.08 -40.73
CA ARG A 20 -11.75 18.00 -41.69
C ARG A 20 -12.36 17.86 -43.08
N ASN A 21 -12.62 16.62 -43.50
CA ASN A 21 -13.29 16.33 -44.77
C ASN A 21 -14.74 16.86 -44.82
N SER A 22 -15.35 17.09 -43.65
CA SER A 22 -16.68 17.68 -43.50
C SER A 22 -16.66 19.22 -43.37
N GLY A 23 -15.51 19.85 -43.63
CA GLY A 23 -15.34 21.31 -43.58
C GLY A 23 -15.16 21.90 -42.18
N ILE A 24 -14.90 21.05 -41.18
CA ILE A 24 -14.59 21.46 -39.80
C ILE A 24 -13.08 21.64 -39.67
N ASP A 25 -12.63 22.87 -39.86
CA ASP A 25 -11.21 23.25 -40.02
C ASP A 25 -10.77 24.40 -39.09
N SER A 26 -11.64 24.83 -38.18
CA SER A 26 -11.35 25.92 -37.24
C SER A 26 -11.80 25.58 -35.83
N LYS A 27 -11.18 26.23 -34.83
CA LYS A 27 -11.53 26.05 -33.40
C LYS A 27 -13.02 26.23 -33.13
N ILE A 28 -13.64 27.25 -33.74
CA ILE A 28 -15.07 27.54 -33.57
C ILE A 28 -15.92 26.40 -34.14
N LYS A 29 -15.61 25.94 -35.35
CA LYS A 29 -16.35 24.84 -35.98
C LYS A 29 -16.17 23.53 -35.20
N ALA A 30 -14.95 23.21 -34.80
CA ALA A 30 -14.64 22.01 -34.02
C ALA A 30 -15.34 22.02 -32.65
N TRP A 31 -15.34 23.17 -31.97
CA TRP A 31 -16.06 23.34 -30.72
C TRP A 31 -17.57 23.16 -30.90
N ASN A 32 -18.15 23.83 -31.90
CA ASN A 32 -19.58 23.72 -32.21
C ASN A 32 -19.96 22.28 -32.54
N HIS A 33 -19.12 21.57 -33.29
CA HIS A 33 -19.31 20.15 -33.57
C HIS A 33 -19.27 19.32 -32.28
N TRP A 34 -18.27 19.52 -31.43
CA TRP A 34 -18.13 18.78 -30.17
C TRP A 34 -19.34 18.98 -29.25
N ILE A 35 -19.81 20.22 -29.03
CA ILE A 35 -20.94 20.49 -28.12
C ILE A 35 -22.29 20.00 -28.66
N THR A 36 -22.49 20.01 -29.98
CA THR A 36 -23.80 19.66 -30.58
C THR A 36 -23.93 18.17 -30.90
N THR A 37 -22.83 17.55 -31.33
CA THR A 37 -22.79 16.22 -31.94
C THR A 37 -21.78 15.33 -31.22
N GLY A 38 -20.50 15.74 -31.20
CA GLY A 38 -19.40 14.90 -30.71
C GLY A 38 -19.60 14.37 -29.29
N LYS A 39 -20.06 15.20 -28.36
CA LYS A 39 -20.32 14.78 -26.97
C LYS A 39 -21.39 13.69 -26.87
N LYS A 40 -22.42 13.73 -27.70
CA LYS A 40 -23.50 12.73 -27.73
C LYS A 40 -23.02 11.42 -28.34
N GLU A 41 -22.13 11.51 -29.33
CA GLU A 41 -21.54 10.37 -30.04
C GLU A 41 -20.31 9.80 -29.32
N GLY A 42 -19.97 10.29 -28.14
CA GLY A 42 -18.86 9.78 -27.33
C GLY A 42 -17.47 10.22 -27.78
N TYR A 43 -17.37 11.30 -28.58
CA TYR A 43 -16.10 11.88 -28.98
C TYR A 43 -15.39 12.49 -27.77
N LEU A 44 -14.09 12.28 -27.70
CA LEU A 44 -13.26 12.74 -26.60
C LEU A 44 -13.16 14.28 -26.54
N PHE A 45 -13.16 14.78 -25.32
CA PHE A 45 -12.76 16.15 -25.02
C PHE A 45 -11.24 16.18 -24.79
N PHE A 46 -10.55 16.98 -25.60
CA PHE A 46 -9.11 17.17 -25.52
C PHE A 46 -8.80 18.42 -24.67
N ASP A 47 -8.51 18.22 -23.38
CA ASP A 47 -8.18 19.31 -22.46
C ASP A 47 -6.70 19.70 -22.59
N SER A 48 -6.43 20.93 -23.05
CA SER A 48 -5.07 21.43 -23.27
C SER A 48 -4.20 21.41 -22.02
N LYS A 49 -4.76 21.57 -20.81
CA LYS A 49 -4.00 21.48 -19.56
C LYS A 49 -3.58 20.05 -19.27
N GLU A 50 -4.45 19.10 -19.59
CA GLU A 50 -4.19 17.70 -19.35
C GLU A 50 -3.20 17.14 -20.36
N ILE A 51 -3.39 17.48 -21.64
CA ILE A 51 -2.48 17.14 -22.74
C ILE A 51 -1.06 17.62 -22.46
N LYS A 52 -0.91 18.85 -21.95
CA LYS A 52 0.40 19.40 -21.59
C LYS A 52 1.15 18.56 -20.56
N ASN A 53 0.42 17.84 -19.69
CA ASN A 53 0.99 16.99 -18.65
C ASN A 53 1.05 15.50 -19.05
N PHE A 54 0.53 15.12 -20.22
CA PHE A 54 0.49 13.75 -20.69
C PHE A 54 1.65 13.45 -21.63
N ASN A 55 2.65 12.72 -21.13
CA ASN A 55 3.74 12.21 -21.96
C ASN A 55 3.37 10.83 -22.50
N TRP A 56 2.82 10.79 -23.71
CA TRP A 56 2.32 9.56 -24.32
C TRP A 56 3.41 8.50 -24.53
N LYS A 57 4.65 8.90 -24.83
CA LYS A 57 5.77 7.97 -24.99
C LYS A 57 6.11 7.29 -23.66
N VAL A 58 6.17 8.07 -22.58
CA VAL A 58 6.36 7.51 -21.23
C VAL A 58 5.20 6.61 -20.85
N TYR A 59 3.97 7.01 -21.14
CA TYR A 59 2.79 6.18 -20.88
C TYR A 59 2.88 4.81 -21.57
N VAL A 60 3.21 4.75 -22.87
CA VAL A 60 3.36 3.47 -23.57
C VAL A 60 4.55 2.66 -23.01
N THR A 61 5.68 3.31 -22.75
CA THR A 61 6.88 2.65 -22.20
C THR A 61 6.68 2.08 -20.80
N ASN A 62 5.93 2.77 -19.93
CA ASN A 62 5.65 2.34 -18.56
C ASN A 62 4.85 1.02 -18.51
N TYR A 63 4.14 0.69 -19.59
CA TYR A 63 3.14 -0.36 -19.60
C TYR A 63 3.31 -1.28 -20.83
N PRO A 64 4.15 -2.33 -20.74
CA PRO A 64 4.41 -3.23 -21.86
C PRO A 64 3.16 -3.94 -22.41
N ASP A 65 2.13 -4.12 -21.57
CA ASP A 65 0.85 -4.69 -22.00
C ASP A 65 0.12 -3.82 -23.04
N LEU A 66 0.49 -2.53 -23.16
CA LEU A 66 -0.08 -1.63 -24.15
C LEU A 66 0.44 -1.85 -25.57
N HIS A 67 1.55 -2.58 -25.75
CA HIS A 67 2.14 -2.83 -27.07
C HIS A 67 1.15 -3.49 -28.04
N LYS A 68 0.24 -4.32 -27.54
CA LYS A 68 -0.79 -5.00 -28.34
C LYS A 68 -1.84 -4.06 -28.95
N TYR A 69 -1.96 -2.83 -28.45
CA TYR A 69 -2.93 -1.84 -28.95
C TYR A 69 -2.35 -0.92 -30.02
N HIS A 70 -1.06 -1.06 -30.37
CA HIS A 70 -0.38 -0.24 -31.39
C HIS A 70 -0.61 1.27 -31.20
N LEU A 71 -0.39 1.76 -29.97
CA LEU A 71 -0.50 3.17 -29.58
C LEU A 71 0.70 3.98 -30.08
N ASP A 72 0.84 4.08 -31.40
CA ASP A 72 1.97 4.68 -32.12
C ASP A 72 1.84 6.19 -32.35
N THR A 73 0.68 6.78 -32.03
CA THR A 73 0.44 8.23 -32.08
C THR A 73 -0.02 8.79 -30.74
N PHE A 74 0.16 10.10 -30.57
CA PHE A 74 -0.31 10.82 -29.39
C PHE A 74 -1.83 10.64 -29.18
N GLU A 75 -2.61 10.81 -30.24
CA GLU A 75 -4.07 10.76 -30.21
C GLU A 75 -4.58 9.39 -29.75
N LYS A 76 -4.02 8.29 -30.31
CA LYS A 76 -4.36 6.92 -29.89
C LYS A 76 -4.02 6.66 -28.43
N ALA A 77 -2.82 7.07 -28.01
CA ALA A 77 -2.36 6.88 -26.64
C ALA A 77 -3.19 7.68 -25.64
N TYR A 78 -3.53 8.93 -25.98
CA TYR A 78 -4.38 9.80 -25.16
C TYR A 78 -5.80 9.23 -25.08
N GLU A 79 -6.38 8.80 -26.19
CA GLU A 79 -7.68 8.14 -26.22
C GLU A 79 -7.72 6.92 -25.29
N HIS A 80 -6.73 6.03 -25.41
CA HIS A 80 -6.63 4.87 -24.55
C HIS A 80 -6.49 5.27 -23.07
N TRP A 81 -5.67 6.29 -22.78
CA TRP A 81 -5.48 6.77 -21.41
C TRP A 81 -6.78 7.34 -20.81
N ILE A 82 -7.55 8.13 -21.56
CA ILE A 82 -8.85 8.65 -21.12
C ILE A 82 -9.85 7.52 -20.86
N LYS A 83 -9.99 6.59 -21.82
CA LYS A 83 -11.01 5.54 -21.77
C LYS A 83 -10.69 4.43 -20.77
N HIS A 84 -9.41 4.10 -20.59
CA HIS A 84 -8.98 2.95 -19.80
C HIS A 84 -7.89 3.31 -18.79
N GLY A 85 -6.86 4.04 -19.21
CA GLY A 85 -5.68 4.31 -18.38
C GLY A 85 -6.00 4.97 -17.04
N LYS A 86 -6.86 6.00 -17.03
CA LYS A 86 -7.26 6.70 -15.80
C LYS A 86 -8.01 5.79 -14.82
N ILE A 87 -8.93 4.98 -15.33
CA ILE A 87 -9.72 4.02 -14.54
C ILE A 87 -8.79 2.95 -13.94
N GLN A 88 -7.75 2.58 -14.67
CA GLN A 88 -6.71 1.64 -14.23
C GLN A 88 -5.60 2.29 -13.38
N GLU A 89 -5.80 3.53 -12.94
CA GLU A 89 -4.84 4.33 -12.16
C GLU A 89 -3.44 4.45 -12.82
N ARG A 90 -3.36 4.39 -14.15
CA ARG A 90 -2.10 4.50 -14.89
C ARG A 90 -1.57 5.94 -14.92
N THR A 91 -0.25 6.08 -15.05
CA THR A 91 0.45 7.36 -15.10
C THR A 91 1.33 7.51 -16.34
N SER A 92 1.52 8.76 -16.80
CA SER A 92 2.50 9.14 -17.81
C SER A 92 3.75 9.77 -17.21
N LEU A 93 3.92 9.70 -15.88
CA LEU A 93 5.12 10.15 -15.19
C LEU A 93 6.15 9.01 -15.16
N TYR A 94 7.43 9.37 -15.28
CA TYR A 94 8.55 8.44 -15.11
C TYR A 94 9.26 8.60 -13.75
N TYR A 95 8.91 9.64 -13.00
CA TYR A 95 9.43 9.95 -11.67
C TYR A 95 8.31 10.35 -10.72
N ASN A 96 8.63 10.43 -9.43
CA ASN A 96 7.73 10.72 -8.32
C ASN A 96 6.42 9.93 -8.39
N THR A 97 6.50 8.65 -8.75
CA THR A 97 5.32 7.80 -8.80
C THR A 97 5.66 6.36 -8.46
N SER A 98 4.75 5.70 -7.74
CA SER A 98 4.78 4.25 -7.50
C SER A 98 3.75 3.48 -8.34
N LYS A 99 2.99 4.17 -9.21
CA LYS A 99 1.94 3.57 -10.07
C LYS A 99 2.50 2.61 -11.14
N ILE A 100 3.80 2.68 -11.41
CA ILE A 100 4.48 1.80 -12.37
C ILE A 100 4.94 0.48 -11.74
N ASN A 101 4.88 0.34 -10.41
CA ASN A 101 5.22 -0.92 -9.74
C ASN A 101 4.03 -1.89 -9.78
N TYR A 102 4.30 -3.16 -10.10
CA TYR A 102 3.27 -4.21 -10.22
C TYR A 102 3.05 -5.02 -8.93
N TYR A 103 3.61 -4.59 -7.80
CA TYR A 103 3.44 -5.32 -6.55
C TYR A 103 2.03 -5.18 -5.96
N GLY A 104 1.67 -6.15 -5.10
CA GLY A 104 0.44 -6.13 -4.32
C GLY A 104 0.48 -5.16 -3.14
N LEU A 105 -0.66 -4.96 -2.49
CA LEU A 105 -0.89 -3.92 -1.48
C LEU A 105 0.16 -3.92 -0.35
N GLY A 106 0.51 -5.10 0.20
CA GLY A 106 1.49 -5.21 1.29
C GLY A 106 2.90 -4.73 0.92
N ASN A 107 3.38 -5.04 -0.28
CA ASN A 107 4.68 -4.53 -0.76
C ASN A 107 4.62 -3.03 -1.04
N LEU A 108 3.50 -2.56 -1.62
CA LEU A 108 3.29 -1.13 -1.89
C LEU A 108 3.24 -0.31 -0.62
N PHE A 109 2.86 -0.88 0.52
CA PHE A 109 2.92 -0.18 1.80
C PHE A 109 4.34 0.31 2.10
N PHE A 110 5.35 -0.57 2.00
CA PHE A 110 6.75 -0.22 2.24
C PHE A 110 7.25 0.84 1.25
N ILE A 111 7.03 0.62 -0.04
CA ILE A 111 7.45 1.56 -1.09
C ILE A 111 6.78 2.92 -0.90
N ASN A 112 5.46 2.96 -0.70
CA ASN A 112 4.74 4.22 -0.51
C ASN A 112 5.15 4.93 0.78
N MET A 113 5.44 4.21 1.87
CA MET A 113 5.97 4.82 3.08
C MET A 113 7.37 5.40 2.87
N ALA A 114 8.26 4.70 2.17
CA ALA A 114 9.58 5.24 1.84
C ALA A 114 9.46 6.51 0.98
N CYS A 115 8.63 6.46 -0.06
CA CYS A 115 8.30 7.60 -0.89
C CYS A 115 7.61 8.73 -0.11
N HIS A 116 6.79 8.42 0.89
CA HIS A 116 6.16 9.41 1.76
C HIS A 116 7.19 10.23 2.54
N PHE A 117 8.14 9.56 3.19
CA PHE A 117 9.18 10.25 3.96
C PHE A 117 10.11 11.08 3.07
N LEU A 118 10.51 10.53 1.91
CA LEU A 118 11.33 11.26 0.95
C LEU A 118 10.57 12.42 0.31
N SER A 119 9.28 12.24 -0.01
CA SER A 119 8.45 13.31 -0.55
C SER A 119 8.22 14.41 0.48
N LEU A 120 8.04 14.06 1.76
CA LEU A 120 7.97 15.02 2.84
C LEU A 120 9.27 15.83 2.95
N LYS A 121 10.41 15.14 2.94
CA LYS A 121 11.74 15.76 3.04
C LYS A 121 12.05 16.68 1.86
N TYR A 122 11.70 16.27 0.65
CA TYR A 122 12.01 17.00 -0.59
C TYR A 122 10.82 17.85 -1.08
N ASN A 123 9.74 17.94 -0.32
CA ASN A 123 8.47 18.58 -0.73
C ASN A 123 7.98 18.16 -2.14
N LEU A 124 8.14 16.88 -2.49
CA LEU A 124 7.85 16.38 -3.83
C LEU A 124 6.35 16.25 -4.07
N LYS A 125 5.91 16.70 -5.24
CA LYS A 125 4.64 16.28 -5.82
C LYS A 125 4.77 14.82 -6.26
N PHE A 126 3.99 13.92 -5.67
CA PHE A 126 4.14 12.47 -5.83
C PHE A 126 2.79 11.75 -6.09
N GLU A 127 2.78 10.80 -7.03
CA GLU A 127 1.62 9.97 -7.35
C GLU A 127 1.76 8.54 -6.78
N TYR A 128 1.03 8.25 -5.72
CA TYR A 128 1.04 6.95 -5.06
C TYR A 128 0.07 5.96 -5.71
N LYS A 129 0.50 4.72 -5.91
CA LYS A 129 -0.38 3.60 -6.23
C LYS A 129 -1.21 3.22 -5.01
N TYR A 130 -2.48 2.87 -5.22
CA TYR A 130 -3.42 2.49 -4.16
C TYR A 130 -3.66 3.58 -3.09
N ASP A 131 -3.44 4.85 -3.42
CA ASP A 131 -3.66 5.99 -2.50
C ASP A 131 -5.07 5.96 -1.88
N THR A 132 -6.10 5.67 -2.69
CA THR A 132 -7.49 5.57 -2.23
C THR A 132 -7.70 4.43 -1.23
N LEU A 133 -7.04 3.28 -1.43
CA LEU A 133 -7.11 2.14 -0.55
C LEU A 133 -6.37 2.40 0.77
N PHE A 134 -5.16 2.97 0.72
CA PHE A 134 -4.41 3.35 1.92
C PHE A 134 -5.15 4.42 2.73
N LYS A 135 -5.81 5.38 2.07
CA LYS A 135 -6.69 6.35 2.77
C LYS A 135 -7.83 5.69 3.53
N LYS A 136 -8.42 4.61 3.01
CA LYS A 136 -9.42 3.82 3.76
C LYS A 136 -8.81 3.21 5.02
N LEU A 137 -7.55 2.76 4.98
CA LEU A 137 -6.82 2.30 6.18
C LEU A 137 -6.43 3.44 7.15
N GLY A 138 -6.74 4.70 6.83
CA GLY A 138 -6.33 5.87 7.63
C GLY A 138 -4.90 6.35 7.34
N LEU A 139 -4.28 5.86 6.27
CA LEU A 139 -2.95 6.27 5.81
C LEU A 139 -3.07 7.35 4.75
N THR A 140 -2.58 8.55 5.06
CA THR A 140 -2.49 9.65 4.11
C THR A 140 -1.03 9.95 3.81
N PHE A 141 -0.63 9.76 2.56
CA PHE A 141 0.72 10.08 2.13
C PHE A 141 0.87 11.59 1.85
N PHE A 142 2.05 12.11 2.15
CA PHE A 142 2.44 13.48 1.85
C PHE A 142 2.49 13.71 0.34
N ASN A 143 1.94 14.84 -0.11
CA ASN A 143 2.03 15.29 -1.48
C ASN A 143 2.40 16.78 -1.48
N GLY A 144 3.61 17.08 -1.93
CA GLY A 144 4.14 18.42 -2.00
C GLY A 144 3.83 19.11 -3.34
N ASN A 145 4.56 20.18 -3.60
CA ASN A 145 4.35 21.03 -4.79
C ASN A 145 5.53 21.01 -5.75
N ASN A 146 6.67 20.43 -5.36
CA ASN A 146 7.91 20.57 -6.11
C ASN A 146 8.14 19.41 -7.06
N THR A 147 8.78 19.73 -8.17
CA THR A 147 9.51 18.84 -9.06
C THR A 147 10.88 19.46 -9.33
N TYR A 148 11.90 18.65 -9.48
CA TYR A 148 13.29 19.10 -9.68
C TYR A 148 13.78 18.79 -11.09
N ASN A 149 14.94 19.35 -11.45
CA ASN A 149 15.56 19.10 -12.77
C ASN A 149 16.27 17.75 -12.82
N ASP A 150 16.79 17.30 -11.68
CA ASP A 150 17.56 16.07 -11.55
C ASP A 150 16.73 14.96 -10.88
N ASN A 151 17.07 13.71 -11.23
CA ASN A 151 16.45 12.52 -10.67
C ASN A 151 17.47 11.72 -9.86
N ILE A 152 17.00 10.97 -8.87
CA ILE A 152 17.76 9.93 -8.18
C ILE A 152 17.03 8.59 -8.32
N LEU A 153 17.79 7.53 -8.60
CA LEU A 153 17.26 6.17 -8.62
C LEU A 153 17.21 5.64 -7.19
N LEU A 154 16.00 5.34 -6.73
CA LEU A 154 15.73 4.73 -5.44
C LEU A 154 15.88 3.21 -5.57
N THR A 155 16.76 2.65 -4.74
CA THR A 155 17.11 1.22 -4.72
C THR A 155 17.00 0.71 -3.28
N ASN A 156 17.01 -0.62 -3.09
CA ASN A 156 17.00 -1.21 -1.74
C ASN A 156 18.27 -0.84 -0.93
N ASP A 157 19.36 -0.46 -1.60
CA ASP A 157 20.63 -0.13 -0.95
C ASP A 157 20.70 1.31 -0.45
N ASN A 158 19.96 2.25 -1.07
CA ASN A 158 20.11 3.68 -0.77
C ASN A 158 18.88 4.32 -0.11
N PHE A 159 17.69 3.70 -0.20
CA PHE A 159 16.46 4.40 0.17
C PHE A 159 16.43 4.83 1.64
N TYR A 160 16.90 3.95 2.54
CA TYR A 160 16.84 4.21 3.96
C TYR A 160 17.83 5.31 4.37
N ASP A 161 19.03 5.29 3.80
CA ASP A 161 20.03 6.34 4.03
C ASP A 161 19.53 7.71 3.58
N LEU A 162 18.80 7.80 2.46
CA LEU A 162 18.18 9.03 2.00
C LEU A 162 17.07 9.52 2.95
N ILE A 163 16.37 8.61 3.62
CA ILE A 163 15.32 8.94 4.61
C ILE A 163 15.94 9.51 5.88
N ILE A 164 17.05 8.96 6.37
CA ILE A 164 17.61 9.36 7.68
C ILE A 164 18.63 10.50 7.59
N ASN A 165 19.32 10.68 6.46
CA ASN A 165 20.37 11.69 6.31
C ASN A 165 19.88 12.93 5.58
N GLU A 166 20.45 14.11 5.88
CA GLU A 166 20.12 15.34 5.16
C GLU A 166 20.51 15.27 3.67
N PRO A 167 19.68 15.77 2.75
CA PRO A 167 19.98 15.71 1.34
C PRO A 167 21.05 16.72 0.98
N VAL A 168 22.04 16.28 0.20
CA VAL A 168 23.00 17.20 -0.42
C VAL A 168 22.32 18.06 -1.50
N GLN A 169 21.33 17.49 -2.19
CA GLN A 169 20.54 18.17 -3.21
C GLN A 169 19.14 17.57 -3.28
N TYR A 170 18.12 18.40 -3.50
CA TYR A 170 16.77 17.94 -3.76
C TYR A 170 16.62 17.43 -5.20
N LYS A 171 16.06 16.22 -5.35
CA LYS A 171 15.90 15.51 -6.62
C LYS A 171 14.54 14.84 -6.69
N ASN A 172 14.03 14.59 -7.90
CA ASN A 172 12.89 13.69 -8.07
C ASN A 172 13.32 12.24 -7.84
N LEU A 173 12.37 11.39 -7.51
CA LEU A 173 12.58 9.97 -7.29
C LEU A 173 12.19 9.17 -8.53
N THR A 174 13.11 8.38 -9.05
CA THR A 174 12.80 7.28 -9.96
C THR A 174 12.91 5.99 -9.18
N LEU A 175 12.02 5.03 -9.37
CA LEU A 175 11.99 3.80 -8.58
C LEU A 175 12.61 2.66 -9.37
N ASN A 176 13.56 1.94 -8.77
CA ASN A 176 14.07 0.73 -9.40
C ASN A 176 12.95 -0.31 -9.55
N TYR A 177 13.05 -1.14 -10.58
CA TYR A 177 12.01 -2.14 -10.88
C TYR A 177 11.84 -3.16 -9.75
N ASP A 178 12.93 -3.52 -9.05
CA ASP A 178 12.99 -4.50 -7.97
C ASP A 178 12.91 -3.88 -6.54
N LEU A 179 12.57 -2.59 -6.44
CA LEU A 179 12.51 -1.89 -5.16
C LEU A 179 11.43 -2.50 -4.26
N THR A 180 11.80 -2.93 -3.05
CA THR A 180 10.87 -3.49 -2.06
C THR A 180 10.80 -2.66 -0.78
N CYS A 181 11.89 -1.99 -0.40
CA CYS A 181 12.05 -1.28 0.88
C CYS A 181 11.84 -2.17 2.11
N GLN A 182 12.07 -3.48 2.00
CA GLN A 182 11.83 -4.46 3.05
C GLN A 182 13.10 -4.75 3.85
N THR A 183 13.47 -3.85 4.75
CA THR A 183 14.65 -4.00 5.62
C THR A 183 14.27 -3.92 7.09
N LYS A 184 15.07 -4.58 7.95
CA LYS A 184 14.91 -4.53 9.41
C LYS A 184 14.85 -3.09 9.92
N MET A 185 15.83 -2.29 9.50
CA MET A 185 15.94 -0.90 9.95
C MET A 185 14.73 -0.07 9.57
N PHE A 186 14.18 -0.26 8.36
CA PHE A 186 12.99 0.46 7.95
C PHE A 186 11.74 -0.01 8.69
N CYS A 187 11.60 -1.30 9.00
CA CYS A 187 10.50 -1.81 9.82
C CYS A 187 10.52 -1.20 11.23
N LEU A 188 11.69 -1.08 11.85
CA LEU A 188 11.86 -0.43 13.15
C LEU A 188 11.55 1.08 13.06
N TYR A 189 11.98 1.74 11.98
CA TYR A 189 11.64 3.15 11.72
C TYR A 189 10.13 3.36 11.59
N LEU A 190 9.44 2.49 10.84
CA LEU A 190 7.99 2.53 10.69
C LEU A 190 7.28 2.33 12.03
N LYS A 191 7.74 1.37 12.85
CA LYS A 191 7.21 1.17 14.21
C LYS A 191 7.28 2.47 15.02
N ASN A 192 8.42 3.15 15.03
CA ASN A 192 8.56 4.41 15.74
C ASN A 192 7.60 5.50 15.21
N PHE A 193 7.46 5.63 13.89
CA PHE A 193 6.54 6.60 13.29
C PHE A 193 5.08 6.35 13.68
N PHE A 194 4.62 5.10 13.68
CA PHE A 194 3.26 4.75 14.08
C PHE A 194 3.07 4.70 15.60
N ASN A 195 4.13 4.90 16.40
CA ASN A 195 4.00 4.91 17.87
C ASN A 195 3.44 6.23 18.37
N MET A 196 3.64 7.26 17.55
CA MET A 196 3.02 8.55 17.74
C MET A 196 1.49 8.38 17.71
N GLU A 197 0.86 8.74 18.82
CA GLU A 197 -0.58 8.56 19.02
C GLU A 197 -1.42 9.13 17.87
N GLN A 198 -1.02 10.29 17.33
CA GLN A 198 -1.71 10.92 16.21
C GLN A 198 -1.72 10.05 14.94
N ASN A 199 -0.64 9.32 14.67
CA ASN A 199 -0.55 8.45 13.50
C ASN A 199 -1.35 7.16 13.72
N ARG A 200 -1.19 6.55 14.89
CA ARG A 200 -1.92 5.34 15.30
C ARG A 200 -3.44 5.56 15.32
N ASN A 201 -3.88 6.66 15.92
CA ASN A 201 -5.32 6.94 16.09
C ASN A 201 -6.01 7.16 14.75
N LYS A 202 -5.35 7.69 13.72
CA LYS A 202 -5.93 7.80 12.37
C LYS A 202 -6.29 6.43 11.79
N ILE A 203 -5.42 5.45 11.96
CA ILE A 203 -5.67 4.06 11.53
C ILE A 203 -6.84 3.47 12.30
N ILE A 204 -6.79 3.54 13.64
CA ILE A 204 -7.83 3.00 14.53
C ILE A 204 -9.19 3.61 14.20
N GLN A 205 -9.27 4.93 14.03
CA GLN A 205 -10.55 5.61 13.79
C GLN A 205 -11.13 5.34 12.41
N SER A 206 -10.28 5.04 11.43
CA SER A 206 -10.67 4.69 10.05
C SER A 206 -11.07 3.22 9.92
N ASN A 207 -10.70 2.37 10.88
CA ASN A 207 -11.06 0.95 10.88
C ASN A 207 -12.58 0.76 11.10
N LYS A 208 -13.25 0.13 10.12
CA LYS A 208 -14.69 -0.23 10.16
C LYS A 208 -15.08 -1.07 11.37
N PHE A 209 -14.13 -1.82 11.92
CA PHE A 209 -14.31 -2.74 13.03
C PHE A 209 -13.70 -2.22 14.35
N LYS A 210 -13.42 -0.91 14.46
CA LYS A 210 -12.72 -0.32 15.61
C LYS A 210 -13.30 -0.61 16.99
N GLN A 211 -14.61 -0.89 17.07
CA GLN A 211 -15.28 -1.31 18.30
C GLN A 211 -14.77 -2.66 18.86
N ARG A 212 -14.10 -3.47 18.03
CA ARG A 212 -13.52 -4.76 18.43
C ARG A 212 -12.17 -4.59 19.13
N TYR A 213 -11.44 -3.51 18.90
CA TYR A 213 -10.14 -3.30 19.54
C TYR A 213 -10.24 -3.43 21.06
N VAL A 214 -9.24 -4.07 21.68
CA VAL A 214 -9.14 -4.32 23.13
C VAL A 214 -10.21 -5.26 23.71
N ARG A 215 -11.34 -5.50 23.03
CA ARG A 215 -12.53 -6.14 23.61
C ARG A 215 -12.79 -7.57 23.16
N ASN A 216 -12.03 -8.11 22.22
CA ASN A 216 -12.22 -9.48 21.72
C ASN A 216 -11.07 -10.39 22.16
N ASN A 217 -11.38 -11.68 22.29
CA ASN A 217 -10.42 -12.76 22.55
C ASN A 217 -10.40 -13.72 21.35
N ASP A 218 -10.47 -13.16 20.14
CA ASP A 218 -10.61 -13.94 18.92
C ASP A 218 -9.25 -14.21 18.27
N VAL A 219 -9.17 -15.30 17.52
CA VAL A 219 -8.02 -15.64 16.68
C VAL A 219 -8.36 -15.40 15.21
N PHE A 220 -7.44 -14.74 14.50
CA PHE A 220 -7.52 -14.56 13.06
C PHE A 220 -6.36 -15.25 12.36
N VAL A 221 -6.67 -16.05 11.35
CA VAL A 221 -5.72 -16.83 10.57
C VAL A 221 -5.69 -16.33 9.14
N HIS A 222 -4.51 -15.91 8.68
CA HIS A 222 -4.29 -15.54 7.30
C HIS A 222 -3.45 -16.60 6.59
N VAL A 223 -4.06 -17.27 5.60
CA VAL A 223 -3.42 -18.33 4.81
C VAL A 223 -3.13 -17.82 3.40
N ARG A 224 -1.84 -17.74 3.04
CA ARG A 224 -1.38 -17.44 1.67
C ARG A 224 -0.90 -18.71 1.00
N LEU A 225 -1.62 -19.20 0.01
CA LEU A 225 -1.27 -20.42 -0.72
C LEU A 225 -0.73 -20.16 -2.12
N GLY A 226 -1.24 -19.13 -2.81
CA GLY A 226 -0.84 -18.64 -4.13
C GLY A 226 0.38 -19.30 -4.77
N ASP A 227 1.49 -18.57 -4.77
CA ASP A 227 2.82 -18.96 -5.27
C ASP A 227 3.60 -19.88 -4.32
N VAL A 228 3.21 -19.92 -3.04
CA VAL A 228 3.83 -20.73 -1.97
C VAL A 228 3.70 -22.24 -2.25
N ARG A 229 2.65 -22.64 -2.99
CA ARG A 229 2.40 -24.04 -3.43
C ARG A 229 3.53 -24.70 -4.21
N LYS A 230 4.43 -23.93 -4.84
CA LYS A 230 5.56 -24.51 -5.59
C LYS A 230 6.60 -25.16 -4.68
N ASN A 231 6.59 -24.86 -3.38
CA ASN A 231 7.46 -25.50 -2.40
C ASN A 231 6.80 -26.74 -1.79
N LYS A 232 7.08 -27.91 -2.38
CA LYS A 232 6.57 -29.24 -1.97
C LYS A 232 7.03 -29.72 -0.58
N HIS A 233 7.83 -28.93 0.14
CA HIS A 233 8.49 -29.32 1.39
C HIS A 233 7.90 -28.67 2.64
N HIS A 234 6.82 -27.88 2.54
CA HIS A 234 6.22 -27.21 3.68
C HIS A 234 4.93 -27.90 4.11
N ASN A 235 4.87 -28.42 5.34
CA ASN A 235 3.59 -28.80 5.92
C ASN A 235 2.88 -27.55 6.44
N VAL A 236 2.27 -26.81 5.50
CA VAL A 236 1.57 -25.54 5.76
C VAL A 236 0.41 -25.75 6.73
N PHE A 237 -0.28 -26.90 6.68
CA PHE A 237 -1.36 -27.21 7.59
C PHE A 237 -0.86 -27.32 9.04
N ASP A 238 0.20 -28.10 9.29
CA ASP A 238 0.76 -28.30 10.63
C ASP A 238 1.14 -26.98 11.30
N TYR A 239 1.65 -26.01 10.53
CA TYR A 239 1.93 -24.68 11.06
C TYR A 239 0.71 -24.06 11.75
N TYR A 240 -0.38 -23.95 11.01
CA TYR A 240 -1.61 -23.36 11.52
C TYR A 240 -2.19 -24.23 12.63
N ASP A 241 -2.24 -25.54 12.43
CA ASP A 241 -2.83 -26.50 13.34
C ASP A 241 -2.18 -26.49 14.73
N GLU A 242 -0.85 -26.64 14.79
CA GLU A 242 -0.10 -26.64 16.04
C GLU A 242 -0.13 -25.26 16.72
N THR A 243 -0.18 -24.18 15.96
CA THR A 243 -0.27 -22.83 16.54
C THR A 243 -1.63 -22.59 17.19
N ILE A 244 -2.74 -22.93 16.50
CA ILE A 244 -4.11 -22.68 16.99
C ILE A 244 -4.41 -23.50 18.25
N LYS A 245 -3.98 -24.77 18.32
CA LYS A 245 -4.21 -25.66 19.48
C LYS A 245 -3.74 -25.07 20.81
N ASN A 246 -2.71 -24.23 20.77
CA ASN A 246 -2.06 -23.66 21.94
C ASN A 246 -2.62 -22.29 22.34
N ILE A 247 -3.70 -21.83 21.71
CA ILE A 247 -4.32 -20.53 21.97
C ILE A 247 -5.71 -20.73 22.57
N ASN A 248 -5.99 -20.06 23.69
CA ASN A 248 -7.32 -20.02 24.28
C ASN A 248 -8.11 -18.82 23.73
N TYR A 249 -8.99 -19.07 22.76
CA TYR A 249 -9.77 -18.05 22.05
C TYR A 249 -11.28 -18.30 22.13
N ASN A 250 -12.07 -17.25 21.87
CA ASN A 250 -13.54 -17.34 21.85
C ASN A 250 -14.07 -17.75 20.47
N SER A 251 -13.60 -17.07 19.41
CA SER A 251 -13.98 -17.35 18.02
C SER A 251 -12.74 -17.42 17.12
N ALA A 252 -12.81 -18.24 16.08
CA ALA A 252 -11.76 -18.35 15.07
C ALA A 252 -12.23 -17.84 13.71
N PHE A 253 -11.38 -17.06 13.06
CA PHE A 253 -11.64 -16.46 11.75
C PHE A 253 -10.51 -16.81 10.79
N ILE A 254 -10.84 -16.95 9.51
CA ILE A 254 -9.86 -17.26 8.47
C ILE A 254 -10.07 -16.42 7.22
N SER A 255 -8.98 -15.97 6.60
CA SER A 255 -8.97 -15.40 5.26
C SER A 255 -7.83 -15.99 4.46
N SER A 256 -8.05 -16.15 3.15
CA SER A 256 -7.06 -16.69 2.23
C SER A 256 -7.29 -16.17 0.82
N ASP A 257 -6.21 -16.11 0.05
CA ASP A 257 -6.27 -15.93 -1.39
C ASP A 257 -6.89 -17.14 -2.11
N GLU A 258 -6.99 -18.28 -1.44
CA GLU A 258 -7.60 -19.52 -1.93
C GLU A 258 -8.37 -20.26 -0.85
N ILE A 259 -9.48 -19.67 -0.43
CA ILE A 259 -10.26 -20.21 0.68
C ILE A 259 -10.79 -21.62 0.42
N ASP A 260 -11.05 -21.99 -0.84
CA ASP A 260 -11.57 -23.30 -1.24
C ASP A 260 -10.50 -24.41 -1.27
N HIS A 261 -9.23 -24.08 -1.02
CA HIS A 261 -8.15 -25.06 -1.00
C HIS A 261 -8.31 -26.03 0.19
N SER A 262 -7.90 -27.30 0.00
CA SER A 262 -8.07 -28.37 1.01
C SER A 262 -7.54 -28.01 2.40
N ILE A 263 -6.35 -27.40 2.48
CA ILE A 263 -5.77 -26.90 3.73
C ILE A 263 -6.71 -25.91 4.45
N CYS A 264 -7.27 -24.94 3.72
CA CYS A 264 -8.18 -23.95 4.29
C CYS A 264 -9.48 -24.61 4.74
N GLN A 265 -10.06 -25.49 3.91
CA GLN A 265 -11.28 -26.22 4.23
C GLN A 265 -11.11 -27.11 5.47
N GLU A 266 -9.96 -27.80 5.57
CA GLU A 266 -9.63 -28.62 6.73
C GLU A 266 -9.51 -27.78 8.02
N LEU A 267 -8.85 -26.61 7.96
CA LEU A 267 -8.78 -25.68 9.09
C LEU A 267 -10.16 -25.16 9.48
N ILE A 268 -10.99 -24.78 8.51
CA ILE A 268 -12.37 -24.32 8.71
C ILE A 268 -13.18 -25.40 9.43
N ASP A 269 -13.14 -26.64 8.95
CA ASP A 269 -13.91 -27.74 9.50
C ASP A 269 -13.44 -28.13 10.90
N LYS A 270 -12.13 -28.16 11.13
CA LYS A 270 -11.53 -28.57 12.40
C LYS A 270 -11.75 -27.55 13.51
N TYR A 271 -11.58 -26.26 13.21
CA TYR A 271 -11.66 -25.17 14.20
C TYR A 271 -12.97 -24.38 14.15
N LYS A 272 -13.93 -24.81 13.32
CA LYS A 272 -15.23 -24.15 13.10
C LYS A 272 -15.06 -22.67 12.78
N MET A 273 -14.12 -22.38 11.88
CA MET A 273 -13.72 -21.01 11.58
C MET A 273 -14.78 -20.29 10.76
N VAL A 274 -14.95 -19.00 11.04
CA VAL A 274 -15.77 -18.11 10.22
C VAL A 274 -14.89 -17.52 9.11
N VAL A 275 -15.33 -17.68 7.86
CA VAL A 275 -14.62 -17.14 6.70
C VAL A 275 -14.81 -15.63 6.61
N ILE A 276 -13.69 -14.90 6.53
CA ILE A 276 -13.64 -13.48 6.20
C ILE A 276 -13.36 -13.36 4.70
N ASN A 277 -14.43 -13.25 3.92
CA ASN A 277 -14.40 -13.04 2.48
C ASN A 277 -14.69 -11.56 2.16
N ASN A 278 -13.80 -10.69 2.60
CA ASN A 278 -13.88 -9.26 2.35
C ASN A 278 -12.79 -8.83 1.36
N ASP A 279 -12.85 -7.60 0.87
CA ASP A 279 -11.73 -7.03 0.12
C ASP A 279 -10.45 -6.92 0.98
N GLU A 280 -9.33 -6.64 0.33
CA GLU A 280 -8.02 -6.54 0.95
C GLU A 280 -7.94 -5.54 2.12
N ILE A 281 -8.67 -4.43 2.05
CA ILE A 281 -8.71 -3.40 3.09
C ILE A 281 -9.54 -3.86 4.27
N GLU A 282 -10.75 -4.35 4.02
CA GLU A 282 -11.60 -4.85 5.09
C GLU A 282 -11.02 -6.10 5.78
N THR A 283 -10.26 -6.92 5.07
CA THR A 283 -9.51 -8.05 5.64
C THR A 283 -8.41 -7.58 6.60
N ILE A 284 -7.59 -6.59 6.20
CA ILE A 284 -6.59 -5.98 7.09
C ILE A 284 -7.28 -5.33 8.30
N MET A 285 -8.34 -4.58 8.08
CA MET A 285 -9.11 -3.93 9.14
C MET A 285 -9.66 -4.93 10.15
N PHE A 286 -10.30 -6.01 9.68
CA PHE A 286 -10.84 -7.03 10.57
C PHE A 286 -9.73 -7.76 11.32
N GLY A 287 -8.74 -8.28 10.58
CA GLY A 287 -7.64 -9.07 11.13
C GLY A 287 -6.89 -8.29 12.21
N SER A 288 -6.53 -7.03 11.95
CA SER A 288 -5.81 -6.17 12.91
C SER A 288 -6.55 -5.90 14.23
N THR A 289 -7.85 -6.20 14.32
CA THR A 289 -8.57 -6.09 15.60
C THR A 289 -8.43 -7.32 16.50
N CYS A 290 -8.04 -8.47 15.96
CA CYS A 290 -8.06 -9.73 16.70
C CYS A 290 -6.89 -9.82 17.70
N LYS A 291 -7.16 -10.40 18.87
CA LYS A 291 -6.17 -10.53 19.95
C LYS A 291 -5.02 -11.46 19.55
N TYR A 292 -5.32 -12.53 18.83
CA TYR A 292 -4.35 -13.50 18.35
C TYR A 292 -4.31 -13.51 16.83
N LEU A 293 -3.12 -13.37 16.25
CA LEU A 293 -2.92 -13.39 14.79
C LEU A 293 -2.00 -14.53 14.39
N ILE A 294 -2.41 -15.35 13.44
CA ILE A 294 -1.57 -16.40 12.85
C ILE A 294 -1.42 -16.09 11.36
N LEU A 295 -0.22 -15.73 10.95
CA LEU A 295 0.05 -15.06 9.69
C LEU A 295 0.91 -15.92 8.77
N SER A 296 0.64 -15.91 7.48
CA SER A 296 1.60 -16.42 6.48
C SER A 296 2.84 -15.53 6.34
N GLY A 297 3.94 -16.09 5.82
CA GLY A 297 5.15 -15.34 5.48
C GLY A 297 4.95 -14.47 4.23
N GLY A 298 4.70 -13.17 4.42
CA GLY A 298 4.60 -12.21 3.32
C GLY A 298 4.14 -10.82 3.78
N ALA A 299 4.39 -9.80 2.93
CA ALA A 299 4.16 -8.40 3.29
C ALA A 299 2.69 -8.04 3.56
N PHE A 300 1.73 -8.72 2.89
CA PHE A 300 0.30 -8.48 3.16
C PHE A 300 -0.07 -8.93 4.58
N SER A 301 0.32 -10.15 4.97
CA SER A 301 0.07 -10.67 6.32
C SER A 301 0.85 -9.87 7.37
N TRP A 302 2.10 -9.50 7.04
CA TRP A 302 2.89 -8.60 7.88
C TRP A 302 2.14 -7.30 8.15
N LEU A 303 1.49 -6.70 7.14
CA LEU A 303 0.71 -5.47 7.32
C LEU A 303 -0.49 -5.66 8.26
N ILE A 304 -1.15 -6.83 8.22
CA ILE A 304 -2.22 -7.17 9.19
C ILE A 304 -1.67 -7.16 10.62
N GLY A 305 -0.53 -7.83 10.83
CA GLY A 305 0.14 -7.88 12.13
C GLY A 305 0.66 -6.51 12.59
N PHE A 306 1.26 -5.75 11.68
CA PHE A 306 1.85 -4.45 11.96
C PHE A 306 0.81 -3.41 12.40
N LEU A 307 -0.40 -3.46 11.82
CA LEU A 307 -1.52 -2.63 12.23
C LEU A 307 -2.34 -3.24 13.38
N GLY A 308 -1.98 -4.45 13.84
CA GLY A 308 -2.52 -5.12 15.02
C GLY A 308 -2.01 -4.51 16.32
N PHE A 309 -2.25 -3.21 16.53
CA PHE A 309 -1.71 -2.44 17.66
C PHE A 309 -2.06 -3.01 19.04
N PHE A 310 -3.14 -3.78 19.13
CA PHE A 310 -3.64 -4.39 20.35
C PHE A 310 -3.68 -5.93 20.25
N SER A 311 -2.93 -6.54 19.33
CA SER A 311 -2.79 -8.00 19.33
C SER A 311 -1.80 -8.41 20.42
N SER A 312 -2.19 -9.37 21.26
CA SER A 312 -1.32 -9.89 22.33
C SER A 312 -0.22 -10.77 21.75
N ASP A 313 -0.59 -11.71 20.88
CA ASP A 313 0.37 -12.61 20.23
C ASP A 313 0.18 -12.61 18.72
N ILE A 314 1.29 -12.45 18.02
CA ILE A 314 1.36 -12.51 16.56
C ILE A 314 2.34 -13.61 16.18
N TYR A 315 1.83 -14.63 15.49
CA TYR A 315 2.58 -15.80 15.05
C TYR A 315 2.90 -15.72 13.57
N TYR A 316 4.09 -16.15 13.18
CA TYR A 316 4.52 -16.23 11.78
C TYR A 316 5.44 -17.44 11.55
N PRO A 317 5.50 -18.01 10.34
CA PRO A 317 6.43 -19.10 10.04
C PRO A 317 7.87 -18.55 10.01
N SER A 318 8.80 -19.24 10.67
CA SER A 318 10.21 -18.84 10.74
C SER A 318 11.00 -19.02 9.44
N ASN A 319 10.34 -19.42 8.34
CA ASN A 319 11.03 -19.80 7.13
C ASN A 319 11.78 -18.60 6.50
N GLN A 320 13.08 -18.80 6.25
CA GLN A 320 13.85 -17.90 5.40
C GLN A 320 13.36 -18.09 3.97
N ASN A 321 12.79 -17.03 3.42
CA ASN A 321 11.96 -17.11 2.24
C ASN A 321 12.35 -15.92 1.35
N THR A 322 12.77 -16.18 0.11
CA THR A 322 13.36 -15.15 -0.78
C THR A 322 12.37 -14.07 -1.27
N TRP A 323 11.08 -14.25 -0.99
CA TRP A 323 9.96 -13.45 -1.50
C TRP A 323 9.68 -12.19 -0.66
N TYR A 324 10.25 -12.08 0.53
CA TYR A 324 10.20 -10.89 1.36
C TYR A 324 11.55 -10.65 2.05
N GLY A 325 11.90 -9.39 2.27
CA GLY A 325 13.12 -9.01 2.98
C GLY A 325 13.02 -9.26 4.50
N ASP A 326 13.96 -8.72 5.27
CA ASP A 326 13.98 -8.90 6.73
C ASP A 326 12.92 -8.02 7.42
N ILE A 327 11.65 -8.42 7.35
CA ILE A 327 10.50 -7.65 7.86
C ILE A 327 9.95 -8.16 9.19
N PHE A 328 10.12 -9.44 9.50
CA PHE A 328 9.63 -10.07 10.73
C PHE A 328 10.61 -9.87 11.90
N VAL A 329 10.80 -8.62 12.29
CA VAL A 329 11.92 -8.19 13.17
C VAL A 329 11.49 -7.78 14.58
N PHE A 330 10.23 -7.98 14.94
CA PHE A 330 9.70 -7.56 16.23
C PHE A 330 9.79 -8.69 17.26
N ASP A 331 10.48 -8.47 18.37
CA ASP A 331 10.74 -9.51 19.38
C ASP A 331 9.50 -10.18 19.98
N LYS A 332 8.39 -9.43 20.03
CA LYS A 332 7.12 -9.93 20.57
C LYS A 332 6.35 -10.79 19.56
N TRP A 333 6.74 -10.80 18.29
CA TRP A 333 6.18 -11.72 17.32
C TRP A 333 6.85 -13.08 17.45
N LYS A 334 6.04 -14.12 17.52
CA LYS A 334 6.45 -15.49 17.79
C LYS A 334 6.70 -16.21 16.47
N SER A 335 7.96 -16.40 16.11
CA SER A 335 8.33 -17.28 15.00
C SER A 335 8.07 -18.72 15.38
N ILE A 336 7.49 -19.50 14.47
CA ILE A 336 7.33 -20.93 14.68
C ILE A 336 8.07 -21.72 13.60
N ASP A 337 8.97 -22.59 14.04
CA ASP A 337 9.77 -23.48 13.20
C ASP A 337 8.97 -24.71 12.77
N PHE A 338 8.76 -24.84 11.46
CA PHE A 338 8.18 -26.05 10.86
C PHE A 338 9.12 -26.62 9.81
N PHE A 339 10.33 -26.98 10.23
CA PHE A 339 11.21 -27.86 9.48
C PHE A 339 11.23 -29.23 10.12
N ASN A 340 10.70 -30.23 9.41
CA ASN A 340 10.96 -31.62 9.72
C ASN A 340 12.34 -32.00 9.13
N THR A 341 13.43 -31.42 9.64
CA THR A 341 14.82 -31.93 9.53
C THR A 341 15.79 -31.12 10.40
N SER A 342 16.32 -31.76 11.44
CA SER A 342 17.62 -31.55 12.11
C SER A 342 18.18 -30.12 12.29
N LYS A 343 18.22 -29.71 13.57
CA LYS A 343 19.20 -28.79 14.20
C LYS A 343 19.51 -27.49 13.45
N TYR A 344 18.87 -26.40 13.88
CA TYR A 344 19.55 -25.11 14.03
C TYR A 344 19.11 -24.44 15.35
N ASN A 345 20.02 -24.42 16.31
CA ASN A 345 19.93 -23.54 17.47
C ASN A 345 20.36 -22.15 17.01
N LEU A 346 19.41 -21.24 16.80
CA LEU A 346 19.73 -19.81 16.72
C LEU A 346 19.90 -19.28 18.15
N LYS A 347 21.16 -19.01 18.53
CA LYS A 347 21.47 -18.17 19.69
C LYS A 347 20.89 -16.78 19.43
N LYS A 348 19.89 -16.41 20.21
CA LYS A 348 19.39 -15.03 20.33
C LYS A 348 20.53 -14.17 20.85
N SER A 349 21.05 -13.24 20.04
CA SER A 349 21.93 -12.19 20.55
C SER A 349 21.05 -11.18 21.27
N ILE A 350 21.08 -11.22 22.61
CA ILE A 350 20.52 -10.15 23.43
C ILE A 350 21.50 -8.99 23.31
N ALA A 351 21.19 -8.05 22.43
CA ALA A 351 21.72 -6.70 22.49
C ALA A 351 20.61 -5.82 23.07
N ASP A 352 20.96 -4.97 24.02
CA ASP A 352 20.04 -4.04 24.67
C ASP A 352 19.48 -3.04 23.65
N GLU A 353 18.27 -3.32 23.16
CA GLU A 353 17.48 -2.46 22.28
C GLU A 353 16.21 -1.99 23.03
N PRO A 354 15.68 -0.79 22.71
CA PRO A 354 14.75 -0.04 23.56
C PRO A 354 13.49 -0.82 23.93
N THR A 355 13.04 -0.60 25.16
CA THR A 355 11.95 -1.34 25.83
C THR A 355 10.68 -1.44 24.98
N ASN A 356 10.14 -2.67 24.89
CA ASN A 356 9.10 -3.13 23.98
C ASN A 356 7.66 -2.68 24.36
N GLU A 357 7.46 -1.42 24.76
CA GLU A 357 6.17 -0.88 25.26
C GLU A 357 5.02 -0.92 24.23
N TRP A 358 5.33 -1.09 22.94
CA TRP A 358 4.38 -1.08 21.82
C TRP A 358 3.26 -2.13 21.91
N TYR A 359 3.59 -3.34 22.34
CA TYR A 359 2.61 -4.42 22.52
C TYR A 359 2.42 -4.73 24.01
N ASP A 360 2.61 -3.73 24.89
CA ASP A 360 2.18 -3.87 26.28
C ASP A 360 0.65 -3.82 26.25
N SER A 361 0.13 -5.04 26.24
CA SER A 361 -1.26 -5.43 26.12
C SER A 361 -2.13 -4.67 27.13
N PRO A 362 -3.17 -3.91 26.71
CA PRO A 362 -4.20 -3.46 27.64
C PRO A 362 -5.11 -4.61 28.11
N PHE A 363 -4.80 -5.87 27.75
CA PHE A 363 -5.55 -7.06 28.16
C PHE A 363 -5.06 -7.64 29.50
N ASP A 364 -4.02 -7.05 30.11
CA ASP A 364 -3.70 -7.30 31.51
C ASP A 364 -4.49 -6.29 32.35
N ASP A 365 -5.52 -6.79 33.04
CA ASP A 365 -6.46 -6.17 34.00
C ASP A 365 -6.03 -4.85 34.68
N ASN A 366 -5.86 -3.77 33.91
CA ASN A 366 -5.78 -2.42 34.43
C ASN A 366 -6.79 -1.54 33.70
N ASP A 367 -7.76 -1.05 34.47
CA ASP A 367 -8.80 -0.12 34.06
C ASP A 367 -8.18 1.18 33.52
N TYR A 368 -7.97 1.23 32.20
CA TYR A 368 -7.64 2.46 31.48
C TYR A 368 -8.91 3.18 31.03
N THR A 369 -9.81 3.47 31.98
CA THR A 369 -10.75 4.57 31.81
C THR A 369 -9.95 5.86 31.67
N ILE A 370 -9.90 6.41 30.45
CA ILE A 370 -9.36 7.74 30.18
C ILE A 370 -10.11 8.72 31.08
N LYS A 371 -9.45 9.20 32.14
CA LYS A 371 -10.01 10.25 32.98
C LYS A 371 -10.05 11.53 32.15
N HIS A 372 -11.22 12.16 32.12
CA HIS A 372 -11.50 13.41 31.42
C HIS A 372 -10.61 14.60 31.87
N SER A 373 -9.68 14.41 32.82
CA SER A 373 -8.76 15.40 33.37
C SER A 373 -7.50 15.63 32.54
N ASP A 374 -7.13 14.74 31.63
CA ASP A 374 -5.79 14.80 31.00
C ASP A 374 -5.75 15.62 29.69
N VAL A 375 -6.88 16.19 29.29
CA VAL A 375 -7.04 16.98 28.04
C VAL A 375 -6.59 18.44 28.18
N LYS A 376 -6.08 18.89 29.33
CA LYS A 376 -5.62 20.28 29.48
C LYS A 376 -4.31 20.39 30.25
N LYS A 377 -3.20 20.50 29.50
CA LYS A 377 -2.10 21.44 29.81
C LYS A 377 -1.14 21.62 28.63
N ASN A 378 -1.38 22.71 27.91
CA ASN A 378 -0.44 23.67 27.31
C ASN A 378 0.93 23.17 26.80
N LEU A 379 1.14 23.29 25.48
CA LEU A 379 2.39 23.80 24.92
C LEU A 379 2.09 25.10 24.16
N SER A 380 2.46 26.22 24.78
CA SER A 380 2.49 27.54 24.16
C SER A 380 3.62 27.60 23.13
N LEU A 381 3.26 27.78 21.85
CA LEU A 381 4.21 28.08 20.78
C LEU A 381 4.53 29.59 20.82
N THR A 382 5.70 29.94 21.32
CA THR A 382 6.25 31.30 21.19
C THR A 382 7.00 31.39 19.87
N VAL A 383 6.43 32.09 18.89
CA VAL A 383 7.11 32.49 17.65
C VAL A 383 8.07 33.63 18.00
N LYS A 384 9.38 33.42 17.82
CA LYS A 384 10.35 34.52 17.77
C LYS A 384 10.51 34.95 16.31
N SER A 385 10.05 36.15 16.02
CA SER A 385 10.46 36.94 14.87
C SER A 385 11.87 37.49 15.09
N ASN A 386 12.77 37.21 14.16
CA ASN A 386 13.73 38.14 13.56
C ASN A 386 14.36 37.47 12.34
#